data_AF-B7PTJ0-F1
#
_entry.id   AF-B7PTJ0-F1
#
_cell.length_a   1.000
_cell.length_b   1.000
_cell.length_c   1.000
_cell.angle_alpha   90.00
_cell.angle_beta   90.00
_cell.angle_gamma   90.00
#
_symmetry.space_group_name_H-M   'P 1'
#
loop_
_entity.id
_entity.type
_entity.pdbx_description
1 polymer ?
#
loop_
_entity_poly.entity_id
_entity_poly.type
_entity_poly.pdbx_seq_one_letter_code
_entity_poly.pdbx_strand_id
1 'polypeptide(L)'
;MHHVGATDRMEDRIRGNTPWTSPAATYSHTQMAVLMATFELARRLRIHGIQVNAVHPGTVKTAMVGRASGMSGLLFSLSYWLFGKTAKEGAQTSIYAAVDTALLRQTGYYLADCRKGWPSWRARNDERNRKLFEMSVKLVHLEPAELDRIFERICYYIAGSSEEAIPQDVPISNLSSDAAATSGSPTADSDDLRSNSDRLVIADENNVTPSQGQPHSTPSHREPLASGVDLTGLWIFLGVVAAVFLLLVVLVLCLKLYNYCIKGVCTSPQQMDGKTVIITGGNAGIGKETAKDLARRKARVILACRNINKGQEAANEIFEETQQTVVVKHLDLSSLKSVRDFARDIVSTEQRLDVLINNAGMSLVDDKLQLTEDGYELAFQTNYLGHFLLTMLLLDLLKKTAPSRVVNVSSALHHAGATDRMEERIRGTLRSSPTSTYNHTKMANLMFTIELAKRLKDDGR
;
A
#
# COMPACT_ATOMS: atom_id res chain seq x y z
N MET A 1 -3.07 1.67 0.31
CA MET A 1 -4.07 2.53 1.00
C MET A 1 -3.73 4.03 1.01
N HIS A 2 -2.47 4.40 1.24
CA HIS A 2 -2.00 5.78 1.32
C HIS A 2 -2.42 6.71 0.15
N HIS A 3 -2.72 6.25 -1.07
CA HIS A 3 -3.20 7.12 -2.17
C HIS A 3 -4.49 7.93 -1.90
N VAL A 4 -5.23 7.68 -0.81
CA VAL A 4 -6.50 8.38 -0.46
C VAL A 4 -6.39 9.27 0.78
N GLY A 5 -5.39 9.10 1.65
CA GLY A 5 -5.27 9.95 2.84
C GLY A 5 -5.05 11.41 2.45
N ALA A 6 -5.76 12.31 3.12
CA ALA A 6 -5.52 13.74 3.09
C ALA A 6 -5.10 14.22 4.48
N THR A 7 -4.38 15.33 4.58
CA THR A 7 -3.91 15.86 5.89
C THR A 7 -4.67 17.12 6.29
N ASP A 8 -5.78 17.43 5.63
CA ASP A 8 -6.64 18.56 5.94
C ASP A 8 -7.30 18.37 7.31
N ARG A 9 -7.15 19.38 8.18
CA ARG A 9 -7.72 19.43 9.53
C ARG A 9 -7.35 18.21 10.40
N MET A 10 -6.21 17.59 10.13
CA MET A 10 -5.87 16.29 10.73
C MET A 10 -5.89 16.33 12.26
N GLU A 11 -5.40 17.40 12.89
CA GLU A 11 -5.48 17.56 14.35
C GLU A 11 -6.92 17.51 14.88
N ASP A 12 -7.85 18.27 14.29
CA ASP A 12 -9.27 18.26 14.68
C ASP A 12 -9.90 16.88 14.51
N ARG A 13 -9.53 16.14 13.46
CA ARG A 13 -10.04 14.79 13.21
C ARG A 13 -9.51 13.79 14.24
N ILE A 14 -8.22 13.89 14.59
CA ILE A 14 -7.57 13.04 15.59
C ILE A 14 -8.17 13.26 16.97
N ARG A 15 -8.47 14.50 17.35
CA ARG A 15 -9.12 14.83 18.64
C ARG A 15 -10.61 14.49 18.69
N GLY A 16 -11.19 14.03 17.59
CA GLY A 16 -12.61 13.70 17.51
C GLY A 16 -13.54 14.90 17.30
N ASN A 17 -13.03 16.11 17.05
CA ASN A 17 -13.84 17.31 16.79
C ASN A 17 -14.56 17.22 15.44
N THR A 18 -13.89 16.66 14.43
CA THR A 18 -14.46 16.41 13.10
C THR A 18 -14.12 14.98 12.62
N PRO A 19 -14.74 13.95 13.22
CA PRO A 19 -14.32 12.57 13.00
C PRO A 19 -14.45 12.17 11.52
N TRP A 20 -13.60 11.23 11.09
CA TRP A 20 -13.72 10.67 9.75
C TRP A 20 -15.06 9.94 9.58
N THR A 21 -15.59 9.97 8.37
CA THR A 21 -16.90 9.43 8.04
C THR A 21 -16.99 7.91 8.06
N SER A 22 -15.85 7.21 8.13
CA SER A 22 -15.83 5.74 8.23
C SER A 22 -14.49 5.21 8.77
N PRO A 23 -14.48 4.01 9.40
CA PRO A 23 -13.26 3.33 9.83
C PRO A 23 -12.25 3.10 8.71
N ALA A 24 -12.73 2.81 7.49
CA ALA A 24 -11.87 2.64 6.32
C ALA A 24 -11.20 3.96 5.89
N ALA A 25 -11.88 5.09 6.05
CA ALA A 25 -11.31 6.41 5.82
C ALA A 25 -10.24 6.71 6.88
N THR A 26 -10.55 6.53 8.17
CA THR A 26 -9.58 6.65 9.26
C THR A 26 -8.31 5.85 8.98
N TYR A 27 -8.47 4.55 8.72
CA TYR A 27 -7.35 3.65 8.42
C TYR A 27 -6.54 4.13 7.20
N SER A 28 -7.19 4.58 6.13
CA SER A 28 -6.47 5.13 4.96
C SER A 28 -5.63 6.37 5.29
N HIS A 29 -6.11 7.21 6.21
CA HIS A 29 -5.40 8.40 6.69
C HIS A 29 -4.22 8.01 7.59
N THR A 30 -4.38 7.02 8.49
CA THR A 30 -3.26 6.52 9.30
C THR A 30 -2.14 5.99 8.41
N GLN A 31 -2.49 5.24 7.36
CA GLN A 31 -1.52 4.66 6.42
C GLN A 31 -0.79 5.72 5.59
N MET A 32 -1.44 6.85 5.30
CA MET A 32 -0.76 8.00 4.71
C MET A 32 0.22 8.64 5.70
N ALA A 33 -0.21 8.88 6.93
CA ALA A 33 0.62 9.49 7.98
C ALA A 33 1.90 8.68 8.24
N VAL A 34 1.79 7.35 8.26
CA VAL A 34 2.94 6.44 8.36
C VAL A 34 3.94 6.66 7.22
N LEU A 35 3.50 6.76 5.96
CA LEU A 35 4.42 7.01 4.83
C LEU A 35 5.08 8.38 4.90
N MET A 36 4.28 9.42 5.15
CA MET A 36 4.76 10.79 5.25
C MET A 36 5.81 10.94 6.35
N ALA A 37 5.55 10.36 7.52
CA ALA A 37 6.51 10.35 8.63
C ALA A 37 7.73 9.48 8.33
N THR A 38 7.58 8.36 7.62
CA THR A 38 8.71 7.54 7.16
C THR A 38 9.67 8.38 6.33
N PHE A 39 9.16 9.11 5.33
CA PHE A 39 9.99 9.95 4.47
C PHE A 39 10.61 11.13 5.22
N GLU A 40 9.88 11.75 6.15
CA GLU A 40 10.43 12.80 7.00
C GLU A 40 11.58 12.30 7.88
N LEU A 41 11.33 11.22 8.63
CA LEU A 41 12.33 10.60 9.51
C LEU A 41 13.52 10.09 8.71
N ALA A 42 13.31 9.52 7.52
CA ALA A 42 14.39 9.10 6.64
C ALA A 42 15.30 10.27 6.26
N ARG A 43 14.74 11.44 5.92
CA ARG A 43 15.53 12.65 5.60
C ARG A 43 16.36 13.11 6.80
N ARG A 44 15.72 13.19 7.98
CA ARG A 44 16.36 13.68 9.21
C ARG A 44 17.43 12.73 9.74
N LEU A 45 17.16 11.42 9.73
CA LEU A 45 17.99 10.43 10.39
C LEU A 45 19.08 9.81 9.50
N ARG A 46 19.09 10.14 8.20
CA ARG A 46 20.10 9.68 7.24
C ARG A 46 21.53 9.96 7.71
N ILE A 47 21.77 11.15 8.27
CA ILE A 47 23.10 11.57 8.74
C ILE A 47 23.61 10.73 9.92
N HIS A 48 22.68 10.15 10.69
CA HIS A 48 22.99 9.31 11.85
C HIS A 48 23.13 7.83 11.46
N GLY A 49 23.10 7.49 10.17
CA GLY A 49 23.22 6.11 9.69
C GLY A 49 21.99 5.23 9.97
N ILE A 50 20.85 5.84 10.32
CA ILE A 50 19.59 5.14 10.58
C ILE A 50 18.78 5.10 9.27
N GLN A 51 18.40 3.89 8.87
CA GLN A 51 17.54 3.67 7.70
C GLN A 51 16.07 3.62 8.16
N VAL A 52 15.19 4.37 7.50
CA VAL A 52 13.76 4.38 7.80
C VAL A 52 13.01 4.09 6.51
N ASN A 53 12.36 2.93 6.46
CA ASN A 53 11.66 2.45 5.26
C ASN A 53 10.24 2.01 5.62
N ALA A 54 9.31 2.22 4.68
CA ALA A 54 7.94 1.74 4.78
C ALA A 54 7.77 0.47 3.96
N VAL A 55 6.97 -0.46 4.45
CA VAL A 55 6.74 -1.78 3.83
C VAL A 55 5.26 -1.99 3.55
N HIS A 56 4.95 -2.60 2.42
CA HIS A 56 3.62 -3.08 2.08
C HIS A 56 3.59 -4.61 2.08
N PRO A 57 2.87 -5.24 3.02
CA PRO A 57 2.85 -6.70 3.15
C PRO A 57 2.01 -7.39 2.07
N GLY A 58 1.23 -6.65 1.28
CA GLY A 58 0.23 -7.20 0.38
C GLY A 58 -1.11 -7.45 1.08
N THR A 59 -2.04 -8.09 0.37
CA THR A 59 -3.39 -8.36 0.87
C THR A 59 -3.39 -9.61 1.76
N VAL A 60 -3.01 -9.48 3.03
CA VAL A 60 -2.91 -10.60 3.97
C VAL A 60 -4.24 -10.83 4.69
N LYS A 61 -4.64 -12.09 4.91
CA LYS A 61 -5.79 -12.41 5.77
C LYS A 61 -5.45 -11.99 7.18
N THR A 62 -6.10 -10.95 7.66
CA THR A 62 -6.05 -10.56 9.06
C THR A 62 -7.42 -10.78 9.69
N ALA A 63 -7.46 -10.97 11.00
CA ALA A 63 -8.71 -11.02 11.75
C ALA A 63 -9.55 -9.72 11.62
N MET A 64 -9.01 -8.67 10.98
CA MET A 64 -9.66 -7.37 10.77
C MET A 64 -10.82 -7.41 9.76
N VAL A 65 -10.97 -8.45 8.95
CA VAL A 65 -12.00 -8.50 7.89
C VAL A 65 -13.14 -9.49 8.18
N GLY A 66 -13.56 -9.57 9.44
CA GLY A 66 -14.53 -10.55 9.91
C GLY A 66 -16.02 -10.23 9.68
N ARG A 67 -16.43 -9.07 9.14
CA ARG A 67 -17.86 -8.67 9.14
C ARG A 67 -18.36 -7.90 7.91
N ALA A 68 -17.81 -8.15 6.72
CA ALA A 68 -18.48 -7.67 5.51
C ALA A 68 -19.69 -8.59 5.23
N SER A 69 -20.91 -8.10 5.44
CA SER A 69 -22.15 -8.81 5.09
C SER A 69 -22.60 -8.47 3.66
N GLY A 70 -23.42 -9.33 3.05
CA GLY A 70 -23.99 -9.13 1.71
C GLY A 70 -22.99 -9.23 0.54
N MET A 71 -23.34 -8.61 -0.60
CA MET A 71 -22.58 -8.69 -1.86
C MET A 71 -21.13 -8.18 -1.72
N SER A 72 -20.90 -7.17 -0.86
CA SER A 72 -19.56 -6.67 -0.55
C SER A 72 -18.68 -7.70 0.17
N GLY A 73 -19.26 -8.54 1.04
CA GLY A 73 -18.56 -9.64 1.70
C GLY A 73 -18.20 -10.76 0.74
N LEU A 74 -19.09 -11.09 -0.19
CA LEU A 74 -18.86 -12.05 -1.27
C LEU A 74 -17.75 -11.57 -2.21
N LEU A 75 -17.81 -10.34 -2.70
CA LEU A 75 -16.77 -9.75 -3.56
C LEU A 75 -15.43 -9.65 -2.83
N PHE A 76 -15.43 -9.31 -1.55
CA PHE A 76 -14.21 -9.30 -0.73
C PHE A 76 -13.62 -10.70 -0.59
N SER A 77 -14.44 -11.70 -0.26
CA SER A 77 -14.04 -13.11 -0.13
C SER A 77 -13.46 -13.65 -1.43
N LEU A 78 -14.08 -13.32 -2.57
CA LEU A 78 -13.59 -13.68 -3.90
C LEU A 78 -12.26 -12.98 -4.22
N SER A 79 -12.13 -11.68 -3.92
CA SER A 79 -10.88 -10.94 -4.11
C SER A 79 -9.75 -11.50 -3.24
N TYR A 80 -10.04 -11.86 -1.99
CA TYR A 80 -9.08 -12.49 -1.10
C TYR A 80 -8.72 -13.90 -1.59
N TRP A 81 -9.68 -14.66 -2.11
CA TRP A 81 -9.41 -15.98 -2.67
C TRP A 81 -8.51 -15.95 -3.91
N LEU A 82 -8.54 -14.85 -4.68
CA LEU A 82 -7.69 -14.64 -5.86
C LEU A 82 -6.32 -14.04 -5.53
N PHE A 83 -6.26 -13.07 -4.59
CA PHE A 83 -5.10 -12.20 -4.35
C PHE A 83 -4.54 -12.28 -2.92
N GLY A 84 -5.13 -13.11 -2.07
CA GLY A 84 -4.81 -13.22 -0.66
C GLY A 84 -3.42 -13.80 -0.40
N LYS A 85 -2.75 -13.24 0.59
CA LYS A 85 -1.47 -13.72 1.13
C LYS A 85 -1.64 -14.34 2.50
N THR A 86 -0.82 -15.34 2.79
CA THR A 86 -0.66 -15.84 4.16
C THR A 86 0.13 -14.83 5.01
N ALA A 87 0.09 -14.97 6.34
CA ALA A 87 0.91 -14.16 7.22
C ALA A 87 2.41 -14.29 6.92
N LYS A 88 2.87 -15.51 6.58
CA LYS A 88 4.25 -15.80 6.22
C LYS A 88 4.68 -15.12 4.92
N GLU A 89 3.81 -15.12 3.92
CA GLU A 89 4.02 -14.39 2.66
C GLU A 89 4.00 -12.87 2.90
N GLY A 90 3.14 -12.39 3.79
CA GLY A 90 3.07 -10.97 4.18
C GLY A 90 4.31 -10.45 4.91
N ALA A 91 4.96 -11.32 5.69
CA ALA A 91 6.17 -11.00 6.45
C ALA A 91 7.41 -10.80 5.56
N GLN A 92 7.43 -11.36 4.35
CA GLN A 92 8.62 -11.40 3.50
C GLN A 92 9.24 -10.03 3.25
N THR A 93 8.43 -9.00 2.97
CA THR A 93 8.97 -7.67 2.69
C THR A 93 9.47 -6.97 3.97
N SER A 94 8.89 -7.25 5.14
CA SER A 94 9.38 -6.74 6.43
C SER A 94 10.70 -7.38 6.81
N ILE A 95 10.82 -8.70 6.59
CA ILE A 95 12.07 -9.45 6.78
C ILE A 95 13.15 -8.90 5.84
N TYR A 96 12.84 -8.75 4.55
CA TYR A 96 13.74 -8.14 3.56
C TYR A 96 14.22 -6.76 4.01
N ALA A 97 13.31 -5.88 4.42
CA ALA A 97 13.66 -4.55 4.93
C ALA A 97 14.53 -4.59 6.19
N ALA A 98 14.39 -5.61 7.03
CA ALA A 98 15.13 -5.78 8.27
C ALA A 98 16.54 -6.34 8.06
N VAL A 99 16.76 -7.23 7.08
CA VAL A 99 18.00 -8.02 6.96
C VAL A 99 18.83 -7.73 5.71
N ASP A 100 18.21 -7.23 4.63
CA ASP A 100 18.88 -7.14 3.35
C ASP A 100 20.03 -6.12 3.35
N THR A 101 21.20 -6.56 2.87
CA THR A 101 22.41 -5.76 2.86
C THR A 101 22.44 -4.78 1.69
N ALA A 102 21.70 -5.03 0.60
CA ALA A 102 21.59 -4.08 -0.51
C ALA A 102 20.85 -2.80 -0.09
N LEU A 103 20.03 -2.87 0.96
CA LEU A 103 19.39 -1.70 1.56
C LEU A 103 20.32 -0.92 2.49
N LEU A 104 21.53 -1.39 2.79
CA LEU A 104 22.48 -0.64 3.60
C LEU A 104 22.72 0.74 2.98
N ARG A 105 22.61 1.79 3.81
CA ARG A 105 22.69 3.21 3.42
C ARG A 105 21.56 3.71 2.52
N GLN A 106 20.56 2.88 2.20
CA GLN A 106 19.36 3.31 1.48
C GLN A 106 18.19 3.53 2.46
N THR A 107 17.60 4.71 2.43
CA THR A 107 16.57 5.15 3.38
C THR A 107 15.46 5.91 2.65
N GLY A 108 14.25 5.95 3.21
CA GLY A 108 13.12 6.67 2.64
C GLY A 108 12.45 5.93 1.49
N TYR A 109 12.47 4.60 1.48
CA TYR A 109 11.76 3.81 0.49
C TYR A 109 10.41 3.31 0.96
N TYR A 110 9.55 3.12 -0.03
CA TYR A 110 8.38 2.29 0.07
C TYR A 110 8.68 0.96 -0.61
N LEU A 111 8.61 -0.14 0.14
CA LEU A 111 8.97 -1.47 -0.32
C LEU A 111 7.71 -2.34 -0.42
N ALA A 112 7.57 -3.10 -1.50
CA ALA A 112 6.49 -4.05 -1.71
C ALA A 112 7.05 -5.26 -2.47
N ASP A 113 6.70 -6.48 -2.05
CA ASP A 113 7.20 -7.71 -2.67
C ASP A 113 8.74 -7.75 -2.75
N CYS A 114 9.41 -7.38 -1.66
CA CYS A 114 10.88 -7.37 -1.53
C CYS A 114 11.61 -6.51 -2.58
N ARG A 115 10.96 -5.47 -3.11
CA ARG A 115 11.52 -4.49 -4.06
C ARG A 115 11.01 -3.10 -3.77
N LYS A 116 11.63 -2.09 -4.39
CA LYS A 116 11.14 -0.71 -4.37
C LYS A 116 9.78 -0.64 -5.07
N GLY A 117 8.78 -0.19 -4.33
CA GLY A 117 7.44 0.10 -4.83
C GLY A 117 7.24 1.60 -5.05
N TRP A 118 6.05 1.94 -5.54
CA TRP A 118 5.67 3.32 -5.85
C TRP A 118 4.74 3.87 -4.76
N PRO A 119 5.19 4.83 -3.95
CA PRO A 119 4.30 5.50 -3.01
C PRO A 119 3.43 6.53 -3.74
N SER A 120 2.30 6.90 -3.13
CA SER A 120 1.44 8.00 -3.58
C SER A 120 2.22 9.29 -3.72
N TRP A 121 1.96 10.01 -4.80
CA TRP A 121 2.47 11.36 -5.01
C TRP A 121 2.18 12.29 -3.82
N ARG A 122 1.02 12.12 -3.15
CA ARG A 122 0.65 12.90 -1.96
C ARG A 122 1.61 12.70 -0.78
N ALA A 123 2.21 11.50 -0.65
CA ALA A 123 3.18 11.20 0.40
C ALA A 123 4.57 11.75 0.09
N ARG A 124 4.86 12.09 -1.17
CA ARG A 124 6.16 12.65 -1.62
C ARG A 124 6.23 14.18 -1.49
N ASN A 125 5.30 14.81 -0.76
CA ASN A 125 5.31 16.24 -0.55
C ASN A 125 6.05 16.58 0.77
N ASP A 126 7.28 17.07 0.61
CA ASP A 126 8.18 17.36 1.73
C ASP A 126 7.66 18.39 2.73
N GLU A 127 6.88 19.37 2.28
CA GLU A 127 6.27 20.40 3.13
C GLU A 127 5.20 19.78 4.03
N ARG A 128 4.32 18.95 3.46
CA ARG A 128 3.28 18.26 4.23
C ARG A 128 3.88 17.24 5.20
N ASN A 129 4.95 16.56 4.80
CA ASN A 129 5.66 15.62 5.65
C ASN A 129 6.24 16.32 6.89
N ARG A 130 6.83 17.51 6.70
CA ARG A 130 7.33 18.35 7.81
C ARG A 130 6.22 18.81 8.75
N LYS A 131 5.11 19.33 8.20
CA LYS A 131 3.95 19.76 8.98
C LYS A 131 3.33 18.63 9.79
N LEU A 132 3.21 17.44 9.18
CA LEU A 132 2.74 16.25 9.89
C LEU A 132 3.67 15.92 11.06
N PHE A 133 4.99 15.94 10.84
CA PHE A 133 5.96 15.66 11.89
C PHE A 133 5.87 16.66 13.06
N GLU A 134 5.82 17.95 12.78
CA GLU A 134 5.67 19.00 13.80
C GLU A 134 4.38 18.85 14.61
N MET A 135 3.26 18.55 13.93
CA MET A 135 2.00 18.25 14.59
C MET A 135 2.12 16.99 15.46
N SER A 136 2.73 15.92 14.95
CA SER A 136 2.91 14.67 15.70
C SER A 136 3.75 14.88 16.95
N VAL A 137 4.85 15.64 16.87
CA VAL A 137 5.67 16.04 18.03
C VAL A 137 4.83 16.70 19.12
N LYS A 138 3.96 17.65 18.75
CA LYS A 138 3.05 18.32 19.69
C LYS A 138 2.02 17.36 20.30
N LEU A 139 1.43 16.49 19.47
CA LEU A 139 0.41 15.53 19.90
C LEU A 139 0.97 14.47 20.87
N VAL A 140 2.22 14.06 20.70
CA VAL A 140 2.84 13.08 21.61
C VAL A 140 3.54 13.71 22.81
N HIS A 141 3.44 15.04 22.96
CA HIS A 141 4.05 15.81 24.04
C HIS A 141 5.56 15.58 24.14
N LEU A 142 6.27 15.64 23.02
CA LEU A 142 7.74 15.63 23.01
C LEU A 142 8.25 17.03 23.32
N GLU A 143 9.03 17.16 24.38
CA GLU A 143 9.59 18.44 24.81
C GLU A 143 10.74 18.88 23.89
N PRO A 144 10.99 20.19 23.71
CA PRO A 144 12.12 20.69 22.93
C PRO A 144 13.46 20.09 23.35
N ALA A 145 13.68 19.93 24.66
CA ALA A 145 14.89 19.30 25.18
C ALA A 145 15.03 17.80 24.79
N GLU A 146 13.92 17.08 24.61
CA GLU A 146 13.95 15.71 24.06
C GLU A 146 14.36 15.75 22.59
N LEU A 147 13.79 16.68 21.80
CA LEU A 147 14.10 16.83 20.38
C LEU A 147 15.55 17.28 20.12
N ASP A 148 16.05 18.20 20.94
CA ASP A 148 17.42 18.72 20.82
C ASP A 148 18.46 17.63 21.12
N ARG A 149 18.20 16.77 22.11
CA ARG A 149 18.98 15.55 22.35
C ARG A 149 18.91 14.61 21.14
N ILE A 150 17.73 14.48 20.53
CA ILE A 150 17.48 13.57 19.42
C ILE A 150 18.10 14.04 18.09
N PHE A 151 18.20 15.34 17.81
CA PHE A 151 18.67 15.82 16.50
C PHE A 151 19.95 16.66 16.55
N GLU A 152 20.66 16.70 17.68
CA GLU A 152 21.93 17.42 17.89
C GLU A 152 21.97 18.76 17.13
N ARG A 153 21.27 19.77 17.64
CA ARG A 153 21.38 21.16 17.17
C ARG A 153 21.21 21.39 15.65
N ILE A 154 20.55 20.51 14.89
CA ILE A 154 19.95 20.94 13.63
C ILE A 154 18.74 21.78 14.01
N CYS A 155 18.95 23.10 14.00
CA CYS A 155 17.99 24.16 14.28
C CYS A 155 16.56 23.71 13.99
N TYR A 156 15.87 23.26 15.04
CA TYR A 156 14.45 23.09 15.02
C TYR A 156 13.88 24.51 15.03
N TYR A 157 13.83 25.13 13.85
CA TYR A 157 13.25 26.47 13.65
C TYR A 157 11.73 26.33 13.79
N ILE A 158 11.26 26.19 15.04
CA ILE A 158 9.92 26.67 15.39
C ILE A 158 10.04 28.18 15.55
N ALA A 159 9.87 28.92 14.46
CA ALA A 159 9.28 30.25 14.48
C ALA A 159 9.23 30.78 13.04
N GLY A 160 8.02 31.13 12.59
CA GLY A 160 7.92 32.12 11.53
C GLY A 160 8.48 33.44 12.04
N SER A 161 9.64 33.84 11.55
CA SER A 161 10.12 35.23 11.58
C SER A 161 11.39 35.33 10.73
N SER A 162 11.29 36.16 9.68
CA SER A 162 12.33 36.87 8.91
C SER A 162 13.48 36.08 8.28
N GLU A 163 13.70 36.38 7.00
CA GLU A 163 14.92 36.18 6.22
C GLU A 163 16.18 36.46 7.06
N GLU A 164 17.15 35.55 7.05
CA GLU A 164 18.53 35.84 6.63
C GLU A 164 19.50 34.65 6.78
N ALA A 165 20.31 34.50 5.73
CA ALA A 165 21.71 34.05 5.68
C ALA A 165 22.11 32.65 6.16
N ILE A 166 22.45 31.78 5.20
CA ILE A 166 23.59 30.84 5.32
C ILE A 166 24.45 30.93 4.03
N PRO A 167 25.79 30.86 4.13
CA PRO A 167 26.75 31.53 3.25
C PRO A 167 26.98 30.89 1.88
N GLN A 168 27.36 31.73 0.91
CA GLN A 168 28.06 31.30 -0.30
C GLN A 168 29.48 30.84 0.07
N ASP A 169 29.88 29.70 -0.48
CA ASP A 169 31.24 29.36 -0.95
C ASP A 169 31.58 27.88 -0.74
N VAL A 170 31.47 27.09 -1.82
CA VAL A 170 32.34 25.94 -2.07
C VAL A 170 32.76 26.01 -3.54
N PRO A 171 34.07 25.98 -3.87
CA PRO A 171 34.54 26.21 -5.23
C PRO A 171 34.31 25.00 -6.14
N ILE A 172 33.77 25.24 -7.33
CA ILE A 172 33.74 24.27 -8.42
C ILE A 172 35.01 24.47 -9.25
N SER A 173 35.98 23.57 -9.10
CA SER A 173 37.10 23.45 -10.02
C SER A 173 36.75 22.53 -11.19
N ASN A 174 36.59 23.15 -12.35
CA ASN A 174 37.03 22.76 -13.69
C ASN A 174 36.88 21.29 -14.15
N LEU A 175 36.02 21.11 -15.16
CA LEU A 175 36.36 20.38 -16.39
C LEU A 175 35.66 21.10 -17.56
N SER A 176 36.41 21.97 -18.23
CA SER A 176 36.12 22.50 -19.57
C SER A 176 36.52 21.43 -20.60
N SER A 177 35.65 21.16 -21.56
CA SER A 177 35.76 21.59 -22.97
C SER A 177 36.57 20.65 -23.85
N ASP A 178 35.90 20.08 -24.85
CA ASP A 178 36.30 20.11 -26.27
C ASP A 178 35.04 19.75 -27.08
N ALA A 179 34.39 20.73 -27.74
CA ALA A 179 34.64 21.23 -29.09
C ALA A 179 34.20 20.22 -30.18
N ALA A 180 33.06 20.47 -30.84
CA ALA A 180 32.95 20.96 -32.24
C ALA A 180 33.22 19.85 -33.30
N ALA A 181 32.66 19.78 -34.49
CA ALA A 181 31.59 20.39 -35.27
C ALA A 181 31.52 19.52 -36.57
N THR A 182 30.40 19.57 -37.32
CA THR A 182 30.22 19.41 -38.80
C THR A 182 28.83 18.82 -39.08
N SER A 183 27.84 19.60 -39.56
CA SER A 183 27.60 20.07 -40.95
C SER A 183 27.16 18.97 -41.93
N GLY A 184 25.99 19.12 -42.54
CA GLY A 184 25.65 18.44 -43.80
C GLY A 184 24.16 18.17 -44.04
N SER A 185 23.44 19.14 -44.61
CA SER A 185 22.31 18.90 -45.51
C SER A 185 22.83 18.56 -46.91
N PRO A 186 22.10 17.77 -47.72
CA PRO A 186 21.40 18.37 -48.86
C PRO A 186 20.06 17.71 -49.23
N THR A 187 19.50 18.23 -50.32
CA THR A 187 18.12 18.34 -50.82
C THR A 187 17.64 17.25 -51.81
N ALA A 188 16.30 17.18 -51.95
CA ALA A 188 15.44 17.03 -53.16
C ALA A 188 15.47 15.78 -54.08
N ASP A 189 14.27 15.23 -54.33
CA ASP A 189 13.60 14.90 -55.64
C ASP A 189 12.51 13.81 -55.40
N SER A 190 11.20 14.10 -55.52
CA SER A 190 10.30 14.12 -56.69
C SER A 190 9.93 12.74 -57.28
N ASP A 191 8.62 12.38 -57.20
CA ASP A 191 7.77 11.91 -58.32
C ASP A 191 6.54 11.09 -57.85
N ASP A 192 5.39 11.78 -57.85
CA ASP A 192 4.16 11.55 -58.62
C ASP A 192 3.35 10.22 -58.71
N LEU A 193 2.02 10.45 -58.67
CA LEU A 193 0.88 9.78 -59.32
C LEU A 193 -0.03 8.70 -58.65
N ARG A 194 -1.31 9.14 -58.55
CA ARG A 194 -2.61 8.47 -58.87
C ARG A 194 -3.29 7.57 -57.82
N SER A 195 -4.46 8.00 -57.31
CA SER A 195 -5.85 7.64 -57.73
C SER A 195 -6.22 6.20 -57.31
N ASN A 196 -7.30 5.92 -56.56
CA ASN A 196 -8.68 6.31 -56.80
C ASN A 196 -9.54 6.14 -55.53
N SER A 197 -10.59 6.95 -55.43
CA SER A 197 -11.62 6.90 -54.39
C SER A 197 -12.98 6.68 -55.04
N ASP A 198 -13.81 5.80 -54.49
CA ASP A 198 -15.29 5.79 -54.63
C ASP A 198 -15.85 5.00 -53.44
N ARG A 199 -16.54 5.58 -52.44
CA ARG A 199 -17.89 6.16 -52.36
C ARG A 199 -19.02 5.21 -52.79
N LEU A 200 -19.85 4.83 -51.81
CA LEU A 200 -21.18 4.26 -51.99
C LEU A 200 -22.15 4.99 -51.07
N VAL A 201 -23.23 5.48 -51.67
CA VAL A 201 -24.32 6.29 -51.09
C VAL A 201 -25.62 5.47 -51.12
N ILE A 202 -26.52 5.90 -50.25
CA ILE A 202 -27.80 5.40 -49.73
C ILE A 202 -28.96 5.46 -50.76
N ALA A 203 -30.07 4.78 -50.40
CA ALA A 203 -31.50 5.03 -50.74
C ALA A 203 -32.05 4.33 -52.00
N ASP A 204 -33.33 3.96 -52.13
CA ASP A 204 -34.47 3.65 -51.25
C ASP A 204 -35.63 3.14 -52.18
N GLU A 205 -36.60 2.44 -51.60
CA GLU A 205 -38.03 2.27 -51.94
C GLU A 205 -38.64 1.97 -53.36
N ASN A 206 -39.51 0.93 -53.34
CA ASN A 206 -40.91 0.81 -53.83
C ASN A 206 -41.31 0.87 -55.33
N ASN A 207 -41.91 -0.23 -55.84
CA ASN A 207 -43.26 -0.36 -56.48
C ASN A 207 -43.47 -1.80 -57.07
N VAL A 208 -44.42 -2.64 -56.65
CA VAL A 208 -45.88 -2.78 -56.98
C VAL A 208 -46.23 -3.45 -58.36
N THR A 209 -46.49 -4.78 -58.30
CA THR A 209 -47.56 -5.65 -58.94
C THR A 209 -47.75 -5.76 -60.48
N PRO A 210 -48.61 -6.69 -61.02
CA PRO A 210 -48.83 -8.14 -60.76
C PRO A 210 -49.06 -8.98 -62.06
N SER A 211 -49.07 -10.33 -62.01
CA SER A 211 -49.93 -11.16 -62.90
C SER A 211 -50.09 -12.63 -62.46
N GLN A 212 -51.24 -13.20 -62.82
CA GLN A 212 -51.92 -14.43 -62.36
C GLN A 212 -51.38 -15.77 -62.92
N GLY A 213 -51.81 -16.90 -62.31
CA GLY A 213 -51.85 -18.22 -62.97
C GLY A 213 -52.05 -19.44 -62.06
N GLN A 214 -53.32 -19.82 -61.89
CA GLN A 214 -54.04 -20.96 -61.29
C GLN A 214 -53.50 -22.45 -61.33
N PRO A 215 -54.21 -23.46 -60.73
CA PRO A 215 -53.67 -24.45 -59.78
C PRO A 215 -53.65 -25.92 -60.26
N HIS A 216 -53.07 -26.84 -59.46
CA HIS A 216 -53.39 -28.26 -59.50
C HIS A 216 -53.28 -28.96 -58.13
N SER A 217 -54.08 -30.01 -57.97
CA SER A 217 -54.56 -30.66 -56.75
C SER A 217 -53.93 -32.04 -56.45
N THR A 218 -53.66 -32.30 -55.16
CA THR A 218 -53.68 -33.60 -54.40
C THR A 218 -52.67 -34.72 -54.75
N PRO A 219 -52.35 -35.71 -53.87
CA PRO A 219 -52.88 -36.03 -52.52
C PRO A 219 -51.83 -36.27 -51.40
N SER A 220 -52.37 -36.52 -50.21
CA SER A 220 -51.73 -36.83 -48.94
C SER A 220 -50.81 -38.06 -48.90
N HIS A 221 -49.68 -37.93 -48.20
CA HIS A 221 -49.09 -39.02 -47.41
C HIS A 221 -48.90 -38.53 -45.96
N ARG A 222 -49.54 -39.24 -45.02
CA ARG A 222 -49.29 -39.09 -43.57
C ARG A 222 -47.96 -39.75 -43.26
N GLU A 223 -46.96 -38.96 -42.84
CA GLU A 223 -45.82 -39.47 -42.09
C GLU A 223 -46.13 -39.47 -40.59
N PRO A 224 -45.58 -40.43 -39.81
CA PRO A 224 -45.82 -40.50 -38.38
C PRO A 224 -45.15 -39.31 -37.69
N LEU A 225 -45.92 -38.61 -36.86
CA LEU A 225 -45.47 -37.50 -36.04
C LEU A 225 -44.50 -38.03 -34.96
N ALA A 226 -43.22 -38.15 -35.31
CA ALA A 226 -42.16 -38.21 -34.30
C ALA A 226 -42.00 -36.79 -33.76
N SER A 227 -42.76 -36.45 -32.71
CA SER A 227 -42.54 -35.24 -31.93
C SER A 227 -41.26 -35.38 -31.10
N GLY A 228 -40.12 -35.44 -31.80
CA GLY A 228 -38.82 -35.22 -31.22
C GLY A 228 -38.68 -33.73 -30.96
N VAL A 229 -38.55 -33.34 -29.69
CA VAL A 229 -38.24 -31.96 -29.34
C VAL A 229 -36.87 -31.62 -29.94
N ASP A 230 -36.79 -30.59 -30.77
CA ASP A 230 -35.52 -30.11 -31.32
C ASP A 230 -34.68 -29.48 -30.19
N LEU A 231 -33.69 -30.23 -29.73
CA LEU A 231 -32.80 -29.85 -28.63
C LEU A 231 -31.50 -29.21 -29.11
N THR A 232 -31.32 -28.98 -30.42
CA THR A 232 -30.06 -28.45 -30.98
C THR A 232 -29.70 -27.08 -30.40
N GLY A 233 -30.68 -26.17 -30.28
CA GLY A 233 -30.50 -24.87 -29.66
C GLY A 233 -30.08 -24.95 -28.19
N LEU A 234 -30.59 -25.93 -27.44
CA LEU A 234 -30.21 -26.17 -26.05
C LEU A 234 -28.75 -26.63 -25.94
N TRP A 235 -28.31 -27.56 -26.81
CA TRP A 235 -26.93 -28.04 -26.82
C TRP A 235 -25.92 -26.95 -27.22
N ILE A 236 -26.27 -26.10 -28.19
CA ILE A 236 -25.44 -24.92 -28.55
C ILE A 236 -25.35 -23.96 -27.37
N PHE A 237 -26.47 -23.65 -26.72
CA PHE A 237 -26.49 -22.80 -25.52
C PHE A 237 -25.63 -23.37 -24.40
N LEU A 238 -25.80 -24.65 -24.06
CA LEU A 238 -24.98 -25.34 -23.05
C LEU A 238 -23.49 -25.36 -23.41
N GLY A 239 -23.15 -25.55 -24.69
CA GLY A 239 -21.78 -25.50 -25.19
C GLY A 239 -21.15 -24.11 -25.03
N VAL A 240 -21.87 -23.05 -25.36
CA VAL A 240 -21.42 -21.66 -25.18
C VAL A 240 -21.23 -21.36 -23.69
N VAL A 241 -22.18 -21.74 -22.83
CA VAL A 241 -22.07 -21.56 -21.37
C VAL A 241 -20.85 -22.31 -20.82
N ALA A 242 -20.62 -23.55 -21.24
CA ALA A 242 -19.46 -24.33 -20.83
C ALA A 242 -18.13 -23.72 -21.30
N ALA A 243 -18.07 -23.20 -22.53
CA ALA A 243 -16.89 -22.53 -23.06
C ALA A 243 -16.57 -21.23 -22.31
N VAL A 244 -17.58 -20.41 -22.02
CA VAL A 244 -17.43 -19.19 -21.20
C VAL A 244 -16.96 -19.54 -19.79
N PHE A 245 -17.54 -20.58 -19.17
CA PHE A 245 -17.11 -21.06 -17.86
C PHE A 245 -15.65 -21.54 -17.87
N LEU A 246 -15.25 -22.33 -18.87
CA LEU A 246 -13.87 -22.79 -19.01
C LEU A 246 -12.89 -21.62 -19.18
N LEU A 247 -13.25 -20.61 -19.99
CA LEU A 247 -12.43 -19.41 -20.18
C LEU A 247 -12.28 -18.60 -18.88
N LEU A 248 -13.34 -18.49 -18.08
CA LEU A 248 -13.29 -17.88 -16.75
C LEU A 248 -12.39 -18.67 -15.79
N VAL A 249 -12.46 -20.00 -15.80
CA VAL A 249 -11.58 -20.86 -14.99
C VAL A 249 -10.12 -20.69 -15.38
N VAL A 250 -9.81 -20.70 -16.69
CA VAL A 250 -8.45 -20.47 -17.20
C VAL A 250 -7.96 -19.08 -16.80
N LEU A 251 -8.77 -18.04 -16.97
CA LEU A 251 -8.43 -16.68 -16.55
C LEU A 251 -8.11 -16.61 -15.05
N VAL A 252 -8.92 -17.25 -14.20
CA VAL A 252 -8.69 -17.32 -12.76
C VAL A 252 -7.39 -18.04 -12.42
N LEU A 253 -7.11 -19.17 -13.09
CA LEU A 253 -5.85 -19.91 -12.91
C LEU A 253 -4.64 -19.08 -13.36
N CYS A 254 -4.72 -18.40 -14.50
CA CYS A 254 -3.69 -17.48 -14.99
C CYS A 254 -3.46 -16.33 -14.00
N LEU A 255 -4.52 -15.72 -13.45
CA LEU A 255 -4.41 -14.68 -12.43
C LEU A 255 -3.77 -15.19 -11.14
N LYS A 256 -4.12 -16.40 -10.69
CA LYS A 256 -3.49 -17.02 -9.52
C LYS A 256 -2.03 -17.34 -9.75
N LEU A 257 -1.69 -17.88 -10.92
CA LEU A 257 -0.31 -18.17 -11.30
C LEU A 257 0.51 -16.89 -11.40
N TYR A 258 -0.02 -15.86 -12.07
CA TYR A 258 0.60 -14.54 -12.13
C TYR A 258 0.86 -13.98 -10.74
N ASN A 259 -0.16 -13.98 -9.87
CA ASN A 259 -0.03 -13.54 -8.48
C ASN A 259 1.04 -14.32 -7.72
N TYR A 260 1.11 -15.65 -7.90
CA TYR A 260 2.11 -16.51 -7.28
C TYR A 260 3.52 -16.14 -7.74
N CYS A 261 3.73 -15.92 -9.05
CA CYS A 261 5.02 -15.57 -9.63
C CYS A 261 5.53 -14.17 -9.22
N ILE A 262 4.64 -13.22 -8.95
CA ILE A 262 5.03 -11.86 -8.56
C ILE A 262 5.20 -11.67 -7.05
N LYS A 263 4.88 -12.68 -6.21
CA LYS A 263 5.04 -12.57 -4.76
C LYS A 263 6.53 -12.49 -4.42
N GLY A 264 6.93 -11.42 -3.74
CA GLY A 264 8.30 -11.30 -3.26
C GLY A 264 8.56 -12.23 -2.09
N VAL A 265 9.69 -12.94 -2.14
CA VAL A 265 10.23 -13.74 -1.04
C VAL A 265 11.58 -13.15 -0.66
N CYS A 266 11.85 -13.02 0.64
CA CYS A 266 13.16 -12.59 1.11
C CYS A 266 14.15 -13.74 0.94
N THR A 267 15.07 -13.61 -0.02
CA THR A 267 16.12 -14.61 -0.31
C THR A 267 17.44 -14.31 0.37
N SER A 268 17.56 -13.19 1.10
CA SER A 268 18.80 -12.82 1.79
C SER A 268 19.24 -13.91 2.78
N PRO A 269 20.49 -14.40 2.71
CA PRO A 269 21.02 -15.40 3.65
C PRO A 269 21.56 -14.78 4.95
N GLN A 270 21.47 -13.46 5.12
CA GLN A 270 22.09 -12.72 6.21
C GLN A 270 21.65 -13.24 7.59
N GLN A 271 22.63 -13.59 8.42
CA GLN A 271 22.41 -13.89 9.85
C GLN A 271 22.39 -12.60 10.67
N MET A 272 21.75 -12.67 11.84
CA MET A 272 21.49 -11.54 12.74
C MET A 272 22.07 -11.79 14.14
N ASP A 273 23.10 -12.65 14.26
CA ASP A 273 23.82 -12.89 15.51
C ASP A 273 24.27 -11.58 16.17
N GLY A 274 23.99 -11.44 17.47
CA GLY A 274 24.35 -10.26 18.25
C GLY A 274 23.54 -8.99 17.91
N LYS A 275 22.52 -9.09 17.05
CA LYS A 275 21.61 -7.98 16.71
C LYS A 275 20.35 -8.04 17.56
N THR A 276 19.89 -6.87 18.03
CA THR A 276 18.65 -6.76 18.81
C THR A 276 17.53 -6.18 17.96
N VAL A 277 16.38 -6.84 17.96
CA VAL A 277 15.21 -6.49 17.15
C VAL A 277 13.98 -6.35 18.03
N ILE A 278 13.26 -5.23 17.89
CA ILE A 278 11.94 -5.03 18.52
C ILE A 278 10.85 -5.13 17.45
N ILE A 279 9.80 -5.90 17.73
CA ILE A 279 8.64 -6.03 16.84
C ILE A 279 7.38 -5.74 17.65
N THR A 280 6.71 -4.64 17.31
CA THR A 280 5.40 -4.31 17.89
C THR A 280 4.34 -5.25 17.32
N GLY A 281 3.45 -5.79 18.17
CA GLY A 281 2.44 -6.75 17.74
C GLY A 281 3.06 -8.06 17.21
N GLY A 282 4.19 -8.46 17.78
CA GLY A 282 4.95 -9.65 17.39
C GLY A 282 4.29 -10.99 17.77
N ASN A 283 3.14 -10.97 18.43
CA ASN A 283 2.46 -12.18 18.90
C ASN A 283 1.48 -12.81 17.88
N ALA A 284 1.14 -12.13 16.79
CA ALA A 284 0.18 -12.66 15.81
C ALA A 284 0.49 -12.22 14.38
N GLY A 285 -0.12 -12.92 13.41
CA GLY A 285 -0.10 -12.56 11.99
C GLY A 285 1.30 -12.32 11.44
N ILE A 286 1.45 -11.23 10.67
CA ILE A 286 2.71 -10.83 10.02
C ILE A 286 3.83 -10.61 11.04
N GLY A 287 3.51 -10.01 12.19
CA GLY A 287 4.47 -9.74 13.25
C GLY A 287 5.09 -11.02 13.81
N LYS A 288 4.28 -12.05 14.08
CA LYS A 288 4.75 -13.35 14.56
C LYS A 288 5.62 -14.07 13.53
N GLU A 289 5.21 -14.08 12.26
CA GLU A 289 6.00 -14.71 11.20
C GLU A 289 7.33 -13.97 10.96
N THR A 290 7.34 -12.64 11.10
CA THR A 290 8.57 -11.84 11.05
C THR A 290 9.48 -12.15 12.24
N ALA A 291 8.92 -12.21 13.45
CA ALA A 291 9.66 -12.56 14.66
C ALA A 291 10.31 -13.95 14.54
N LYS A 292 9.56 -14.92 14.04
CA LYS A 292 10.00 -16.28 13.83
C LYS A 292 11.18 -16.36 12.84
N ASP A 293 11.12 -15.65 11.73
CA ASP A 293 12.22 -15.63 10.76
C ASP A 293 13.49 -14.98 11.33
N LEU A 294 13.35 -13.84 12.02
CA LEU A 294 14.48 -13.15 12.63
C LEU A 294 15.08 -13.93 13.81
N ALA A 295 14.25 -14.67 14.56
CA ALA A 295 14.71 -15.63 15.56
C ALA A 295 15.52 -16.75 14.91
N ARG A 296 15.06 -17.35 13.80
CA ARG A 296 15.85 -18.36 13.03
C ARG A 296 17.20 -17.83 12.56
N ARG A 297 17.29 -16.53 12.30
CA ARG A 297 18.53 -15.81 11.98
C ARG A 297 19.35 -15.43 13.21
N LYS A 298 19.02 -15.95 14.40
CA LYS A 298 19.70 -15.76 15.68
C LYS A 298 19.71 -14.32 16.20
N ALA A 299 18.73 -13.51 15.80
CA ALA A 299 18.52 -12.20 16.40
C ALA A 299 18.03 -12.34 17.86
N ARG A 300 18.41 -11.40 18.72
CA ARG A 300 17.72 -11.17 19.99
C ARG A 300 16.39 -10.46 19.68
N VAL A 301 15.29 -11.22 19.63
CA VAL A 301 13.97 -10.70 19.29
C VAL A 301 13.17 -10.36 20.55
N ILE A 302 12.63 -9.14 20.58
CA ILE A 302 11.72 -8.64 21.61
C ILE A 302 10.33 -8.46 21.00
N LEU A 303 9.37 -9.26 21.46
CA LEU A 303 7.96 -9.15 21.13
C LEU A 303 7.32 -8.08 22.03
N ALA A 304 7.05 -6.91 21.45
CA ALA A 304 6.37 -5.82 22.16
C ALA A 304 4.86 -5.97 21.96
N CYS A 305 4.16 -6.43 23.00
CA CYS A 305 2.79 -6.92 22.90
C CYS A 305 1.88 -6.28 23.94
N ARG A 306 0.66 -5.92 23.55
CA ARG A 306 -0.36 -5.39 24.47
C ARG A 306 -0.82 -6.45 25.48
N ASN A 307 -0.97 -7.69 25.05
CA ASN A 307 -1.35 -8.80 25.93
C ASN A 307 -0.13 -9.70 26.13
N ILE A 308 0.44 -9.69 27.34
CA ILE A 308 1.62 -10.48 27.69
C ILE A 308 1.37 -11.98 27.57
N ASN A 309 0.21 -12.48 28.00
CA ASN A 309 -0.09 -13.92 27.95
C ASN A 309 -0.08 -14.43 26.50
N LYS A 310 -0.77 -13.73 25.60
CA LYS A 310 -0.71 -14.04 24.15
C LYS A 310 0.69 -13.87 23.57
N GLY A 311 1.47 -12.93 24.10
CA GLY A 311 2.88 -12.77 23.76
C GLY A 311 3.71 -13.99 24.16
N GLN A 312 3.48 -14.53 25.36
CA GLN A 312 4.18 -15.70 25.86
C GLN A 312 3.79 -16.98 25.12
N GLU A 313 2.51 -17.16 24.79
CA GLU A 313 2.04 -18.22 23.89
C GLU A 313 2.79 -18.18 22.56
N ALA A 314 2.86 -17.01 21.92
CA ALA A 314 3.60 -16.84 20.67
C ALA A 314 5.11 -17.07 20.83
N ALA A 315 5.69 -16.69 21.97
CA ALA A 315 7.11 -16.96 22.25
C ALA A 315 7.40 -18.46 22.36
N ASN A 316 6.50 -19.23 22.98
CA ASN A 316 6.61 -20.69 23.07
C ASN A 316 6.49 -21.34 21.68
N GLU A 317 5.51 -20.92 20.87
CA GLU A 317 5.37 -21.40 19.49
C GLU A 317 6.63 -21.10 18.64
N ILE A 318 7.20 -19.90 18.78
CA ILE A 318 8.45 -19.54 18.10
C ILE A 318 9.60 -20.44 18.59
N PHE A 319 9.69 -20.71 19.89
CA PHE A 319 10.72 -21.59 20.42
C PHE A 319 10.58 -23.01 19.89
N GLU A 320 9.37 -23.59 19.85
CA GLU A 320 9.12 -24.92 19.28
C GLU A 320 9.55 -25.00 17.81
N GLU A 321 9.24 -23.98 17.00
CA GLU A 321 9.54 -23.96 15.57
C GLU A 321 10.99 -23.57 15.19
N THR A 322 11.73 -22.93 16.09
CA THR A 322 13.04 -22.32 15.78
C THR A 322 14.16 -22.75 16.70
N GLN A 323 13.83 -23.28 17.87
CA GLN A 323 14.75 -23.55 18.98
C GLN A 323 15.51 -22.29 19.43
N GLN A 324 14.89 -21.11 19.28
CA GLN A 324 15.43 -19.82 19.66
C GLN A 324 14.47 -19.12 20.62
N THR A 325 15.01 -18.57 21.71
CA THR A 325 14.21 -17.86 22.71
C THR A 325 13.98 -16.42 22.27
N VAL A 326 12.78 -15.92 22.55
CA VAL A 326 12.39 -14.53 22.32
C VAL A 326 11.88 -13.92 23.61
N VAL A 327 12.07 -12.61 23.78
CA VAL A 327 11.66 -11.88 24.99
C VAL A 327 10.31 -11.24 24.75
N VAL A 328 9.40 -11.30 25.72
CA VAL A 328 8.10 -10.63 25.65
C VAL A 328 8.11 -9.44 26.60
N LYS A 329 7.73 -8.26 26.12
CA LYS A 329 7.60 -7.03 26.92
C LYS A 329 6.27 -6.35 26.62
N HIS A 330 5.69 -5.71 27.63
CA HIS A 330 4.36 -5.10 27.54
C HIS A 330 4.45 -3.78 26.77
N LEU A 331 3.61 -3.62 25.75
CA LEU A 331 3.47 -2.37 25.01
C LEU A 331 2.04 -2.20 24.53
N ASP A 332 1.35 -1.19 25.05
CA ASP A 332 0.09 -0.70 24.48
C ASP A 332 0.32 0.61 23.73
N LEU A 333 0.21 0.58 22.39
CA LEU A 333 0.37 1.76 21.54
C LEU A 333 -0.80 2.74 21.62
N SER A 334 -1.93 2.34 22.24
CA SER A 334 -3.08 3.21 22.50
C SER A 334 -2.96 4.03 23.79
N SER A 335 -1.81 3.96 24.48
CA SER A 335 -1.46 4.75 25.66
C SER A 335 -0.06 5.35 25.51
N LEU A 336 0.05 6.69 25.45
CA LEU A 336 1.37 7.35 25.37
C LEU A 336 2.22 7.07 26.61
N LYS A 337 1.58 6.91 27.78
CA LYS A 337 2.24 6.48 29.01
C LYS A 337 2.86 5.10 28.86
N SER A 338 2.11 4.12 28.35
CA SER A 338 2.64 2.77 28.12
C SER A 338 3.82 2.76 27.15
N VAL A 339 3.79 3.62 26.12
CA VAL A 339 4.91 3.75 25.16
C VAL A 339 6.17 4.28 25.86
N ARG A 340 6.04 5.29 26.73
CA ARG A 340 7.16 5.83 27.52
C ARG A 340 7.71 4.84 28.53
N ASP A 341 6.84 4.09 29.21
CA ASP A 341 7.23 3.04 30.15
C ASP A 341 8.04 1.95 29.45
N PHE A 342 7.55 1.47 28.29
CA PHE A 342 8.28 0.49 27.48
C PHE A 342 9.63 1.03 27.00
N ALA A 343 9.69 2.27 26.50
CA ALA A 343 10.94 2.85 26.02
C ALA A 343 11.98 2.98 27.15
N ARG A 344 11.56 3.40 28.35
CA ARG A 344 12.45 3.46 29.53
C ARG A 344 13.00 2.09 29.90
N ASP A 345 12.13 1.09 29.95
CA ASP A 345 12.53 -0.30 30.20
C ASP A 345 13.56 -0.76 29.17
N ILE A 346 13.30 -0.60 27.87
CA ILE A 346 14.25 -0.95 26.79
C ILE A 346 15.59 -0.24 26.95
N VAL A 347 15.59 1.09 27.14
CA VAL A 347 16.83 1.85 27.30
C VAL A 347 17.63 1.41 28.53
N SER A 348 16.95 0.97 29.60
CA SER A 348 17.60 0.47 30.80
C SER A 348 18.11 -0.98 30.69
N THR A 349 17.40 -1.84 29.96
CA THR A 349 17.71 -3.29 29.89
C THR A 349 18.51 -3.70 28.67
N GLU A 350 18.42 -2.96 27.57
CA GLU A 350 19.04 -3.32 26.29
C GLU A 350 20.21 -2.39 25.95
N GLN A 351 21.36 -2.97 25.62
CA GLN A 351 22.57 -2.21 25.29
C GLN A 351 22.59 -1.67 23.85
N ARG A 352 21.73 -2.24 22.99
CA ARG A 352 21.66 -1.99 21.56
C ARG A 352 20.25 -2.23 21.01
N LEU A 353 19.91 -1.54 19.93
CA LEU A 353 18.74 -1.81 19.10
C LEU A 353 19.15 -1.65 17.62
N ASP A 354 19.08 -2.71 16.84
CA ASP A 354 19.52 -2.72 15.45
C ASP A 354 18.35 -2.58 14.47
N VAL A 355 17.20 -3.16 14.80
CA VAL A 355 16.00 -3.08 13.98
C VAL A 355 14.77 -2.84 14.85
N LEU A 356 14.01 -1.78 14.54
CA LEU A 356 12.68 -1.53 15.08
C LEU A 356 11.64 -1.80 13.98
N ILE A 357 10.73 -2.74 14.21
CA ILE A 357 9.64 -3.06 13.28
C ILE A 357 8.31 -2.59 13.87
N ASN A 358 7.85 -1.44 13.39
CA ASN A 358 6.54 -0.85 13.68
C ASN A 358 5.47 -1.59 12.84
N ASN A 359 5.07 -2.76 13.35
CA ASN A 359 4.16 -3.70 12.70
C ASN A 359 2.73 -3.67 13.27
N ALA A 360 2.54 -3.29 14.53
CA ALA A 360 1.25 -3.40 15.18
C ALA A 360 0.21 -2.51 14.46
N GLY A 361 -1.03 -2.95 14.44
CA GLY A 361 -2.06 -2.10 13.87
C GLY A 361 -3.43 -2.68 14.06
N MET A 362 -4.42 -1.82 13.91
CA MET A 362 -5.83 -2.16 13.96
C MET A 362 -6.63 -1.31 12.97
N SER A 363 -7.72 -1.89 12.49
CA SER A 363 -8.82 -1.15 11.89
C SER A 363 -10.00 -1.29 12.83
N LEU A 364 -10.72 -0.19 13.07
CA LEU A 364 -12.01 -0.28 13.73
C LEU A 364 -13.00 -1.00 12.80
N VAL A 365 -13.89 -1.79 13.42
CA VAL A 365 -14.98 -2.51 12.74
C VAL A 365 -16.33 -1.84 13.04
N ASP A 366 -16.37 -0.99 14.07
CA ASP A 366 -17.53 -0.17 14.43
C ASP A 366 -17.33 1.24 13.85
N ASP A 367 -18.41 1.84 13.36
CA ASP A 367 -18.45 3.21 12.83
C ASP A 367 -18.44 4.26 13.96
N LYS A 368 -18.59 3.83 15.23
CA LYS A 368 -18.49 4.72 16.39
C LYS A 368 -17.05 5.21 16.61
N LEU A 369 -16.92 6.53 16.80
CA LEU A 369 -15.68 7.16 17.25
C LEU A 369 -15.26 6.55 18.59
N GLN A 370 -14.04 6.05 18.65
CA GLN A 370 -13.40 5.59 19.89
C GLN A 370 -12.17 6.44 20.13
N LEU A 371 -12.10 7.04 21.31
CA LEU A 371 -10.95 7.81 21.77
C LEU A 371 -10.13 6.97 22.76
N THR A 372 -8.83 7.17 22.74
CA THR A 372 -7.90 6.66 23.75
C THR A 372 -8.00 7.47 25.04
N GLU A 373 -7.31 7.01 26.08
CA GLU A 373 -7.12 7.79 27.31
C GLU A 373 -6.38 9.11 27.08
N ASP A 374 -5.56 9.20 26.03
CA ASP A 374 -4.86 10.41 25.61
C ASP A 374 -5.75 11.37 24.79
N GLY A 375 -7.01 11.02 24.56
CA GLY A 375 -7.98 11.86 23.85
C GLY A 375 -7.84 11.84 22.32
N TYR A 376 -7.20 10.81 21.75
CA TYR A 376 -6.99 10.66 20.31
C TYR A 376 -7.80 9.52 19.73
N GLU A 377 -8.14 9.61 18.45
CA GLU A 377 -8.80 8.52 17.73
C GLU A 377 -7.97 7.23 17.83
N LEU A 378 -8.63 6.16 18.29
CA LEU A 378 -8.00 4.91 18.71
C LEU A 378 -7.11 4.27 17.63
N ALA A 379 -7.60 4.20 16.39
CA ALA A 379 -6.82 3.61 15.29
C ALA A 379 -5.65 4.51 14.89
N PHE A 380 -5.83 5.82 14.87
CA PHE A 380 -4.79 6.79 14.53
C PHE A 380 -3.66 6.76 15.57
N GLN A 381 -4.00 6.74 16.86
CA GLN A 381 -2.99 6.63 17.89
C GLN A 381 -2.25 5.29 17.81
N THR A 382 -2.97 4.17 17.78
CA THR A 382 -2.37 2.83 17.78
C THR A 382 -1.49 2.60 16.56
N ASN A 383 -1.94 2.99 15.37
CA ASN A 383 -1.24 2.70 14.12
C ASN A 383 -0.10 3.68 13.84
N TYR A 384 -0.20 4.91 14.33
CA TYR A 384 0.72 6.00 13.97
C TYR A 384 1.35 6.71 15.17
N LEU A 385 0.58 7.42 16.02
CA LEU A 385 1.18 8.25 17.08
C LEU A 385 2.00 7.43 18.09
N GLY A 386 1.51 6.27 18.49
CA GLY A 386 2.24 5.36 19.40
C GLY A 386 3.57 4.90 18.81
N HIS A 387 3.59 4.52 17.52
CA HIS A 387 4.82 4.14 16.82
C HIS A 387 5.76 5.31 16.60
N PHE A 388 5.21 6.48 16.29
CA PHE A 388 5.98 7.70 16.14
C PHE A 388 6.72 8.02 17.44
N LEU A 389 5.99 8.09 18.57
CA LEU A 389 6.57 8.32 19.88
C LEU A 389 7.60 7.23 20.24
N LEU A 390 7.25 5.95 20.05
CA LEU A 390 8.17 4.83 20.32
C LEU A 390 9.48 4.97 19.55
N THR A 391 9.40 5.29 18.26
CA THR A 391 10.57 5.49 17.41
C THR A 391 11.41 6.62 17.97
N MET A 392 10.80 7.77 18.24
CA MET A 392 11.49 8.96 18.76
C MET A 392 12.22 8.69 20.08
N LEU A 393 11.59 7.98 21.02
CA LEU A 393 12.18 7.67 22.32
C LEU A 393 13.33 6.65 22.25
N LEU A 394 13.36 5.81 21.22
CA LEU A 394 14.41 4.81 21.01
C LEU A 394 15.53 5.27 20.06
N LEU A 395 15.48 6.53 19.58
CA LEU A 395 16.43 7.03 18.59
C LEU A 395 17.88 6.99 19.08
N ASP A 396 18.16 7.36 20.32
CA ASP A 396 19.54 7.36 20.82
C ASP A 396 20.16 5.96 20.81
N LEU A 397 19.35 4.94 21.13
CA LEU A 397 19.78 3.54 21.07
C LEU A 397 20.00 3.08 19.62
N LEU A 398 19.17 3.53 18.67
CA LEU A 398 19.32 3.30 17.23
C LEU A 398 20.55 4.01 16.65
N LYS A 399 20.87 5.23 17.11
CA LYS A 399 22.07 5.97 16.69
C LYS A 399 23.33 5.28 17.18
N LYS A 400 23.35 4.86 18.44
CA LYS A 400 24.50 4.16 19.08
C LYS A 400 24.89 2.90 18.32
N THR A 401 23.95 2.28 17.61
CA THR A 401 24.12 1.00 16.93
C THR A 401 24.15 1.11 15.41
N ALA A 402 24.24 2.33 14.88
CA ALA A 402 24.28 2.56 13.45
C ALA A 402 25.37 1.70 12.77
N PRO A 403 25.09 1.06 11.62
CA PRO A 403 23.85 1.15 10.85
C PRO A 403 22.69 0.39 11.51
N SER A 404 21.58 1.08 11.71
CA SER A 404 20.34 0.55 12.29
C SER A 404 19.14 0.85 11.39
N ARG A 405 18.01 0.19 11.63
CA ARG A 405 16.86 0.19 10.73
C ARG A 405 15.54 0.37 11.48
N VAL A 406 14.65 1.17 10.90
CA VAL A 406 13.25 1.32 11.30
C VAL A 406 12.39 0.89 10.11
N VAL A 407 11.54 -0.11 10.33
CA VAL A 407 10.64 -0.68 9.34
C VAL A 407 9.21 -0.38 9.74
N ASN A 408 8.53 0.45 8.96
CA ASN A 408 7.14 0.85 9.18
C ASN A 408 6.21 0.03 8.29
N VAL A 409 5.43 -0.88 8.87
CA VAL A 409 4.50 -1.73 8.11
C VAL A 409 3.22 -0.96 7.78
N SER A 410 2.85 -0.94 6.49
CA SER A 410 1.65 -0.29 5.94
C SER A 410 0.61 -1.30 5.39
N SER A 411 -0.42 -0.90 4.61
CA SER A 411 -1.54 -1.79 4.19
C SER A 411 -2.27 -1.52 2.82
N ALA A 412 -3.19 -2.44 2.43
CA ALA A 412 -3.57 -2.87 1.05
C ALA A 412 -5.08 -3.02 0.61
N LEU A 413 -6.16 -2.54 1.24
CA LEU A 413 -7.56 -2.75 0.72
C LEU A 413 -7.92 -1.77 -0.44
N HIS A 414 -8.17 -2.27 -1.68
CA HIS A 414 -8.51 -1.41 -2.84
C HIS A 414 -9.20 -2.02 -4.12
N HIS A 415 -9.72 -3.25 -4.18
CA HIS A 415 -10.02 -3.91 -5.50
C HIS A 415 -11.47 -3.88 -6.09
N ALA A 416 -12.41 -3.00 -5.72
CA ALA A 416 -13.81 -3.10 -6.21
C ALA A 416 -14.51 -1.78 -6.65
N GLY A 417 -13.94 -1.02 -7.60
CA GLY A 417 -14.52 0.27 -8.04
C GLY A 417 -14.74 0.42 -9.55
N ALA A 418 -15.81 1.12 -9.95
CA ALA A 418 -16.14 1.51 -11.33
C ALA A 418 -15.83 2.99 -11.62
N THR A 419 -15.73 3.38 -12.90
CA THR A 419 -15.33 4.73 -13.38
C THR A 419 -16.49 5.59 -13.91
N ASP A 420 -17.71 5.09 -13.88
CA ASP A 420 -18.88 5.80 -14.41
C ASP A 420 -19.24 7.03 -13.56
N ARG A 421 -19.55 8.14 -14.25
CA ARG A 421 -20.17 9.35 -13.66
C ARG A 421 -19.38 9.96 -12.50
N MET A 422 -18.05 9.95 -12.63
CA MET A 422 -17.11 10.40 -11.58
C MET A 422 -17.28 11.89 -11.21
N GLU A 423 -17.59 12.76 -12.18
CA GLU A 423 -17.74 14.19 -11.94
C GLU A 423 -18.93 14.50 -11.02
N GLU A 424 -20.06 13.83 -11.23
CA GLU A 424 -21.25 13.94 -10.39
C GLU A 424 -21.02 13.39 -8.97
N ARG A 425 -20.20 12.34 -8.85
CA ARG A 425 -19.81 11.76 -7.54
C ARG A 425 -18.85 12.67 -6.77
N ILE A 426 -17.92 13.36 -7.46
CA ILE A 426 -16.98 14.33 -6.85
C ILE A 426 -17.69 15.60 -6.40
N ARG A 427 -18.64 16.10 -7.20
CA ARG A 427 -19.44 17.29 -6.86
C ARG A 427 -20.50 17.02 -5.78
N GLY A 428 -20.61 15.78 -5.31
CA GLY A 428 -21.58 15.37 -4.29
C GLY A 428 -23.02 15.30 -4.79
N THR A 429 -23.26 15.41 -6.10
CA THR A 429 -24.60 15.37 -6.70
C THR A 429 -25.12 13.94 -6.86
N LEU A 430 -24.26 12.93 -6.75
CA LEU A 430 -24.64 11.51 -6.74
C LEU A 430 -24.23 10.84 -5.42
N ARG A 431 -25.21 10.37 -4.62
CA ARG A 431 -24.95 9.64 -3.37
C ARG A 431 -24.53 8.19 -3.68
N SER A 432 -23.31 7.82 -3.31
CA SER A 432 -22.83 6.43 -3.29
C SER A 432 -22.50 5.97 -1.88
N SER A 433 -22.57 4.67 -1.63
CA SER A 433 -22.14 4.11 -0.35
C SER A 433 -20.66 4.47 -0.10
N PRO A 434 -20.24 4.72 1.15
CA PRO A 434 -18.88 5.16 1.46
C PRO A 434 -17.79 4.25 0.88
N THR A 435 -18.05 2.93 0.87
CA THR A 435 -17.17 1.91 0.27
C THR A 435 -17.08 2.03 -1.25
N SER A 436 -18.18 2.36 -1.94
CA SER A 436 -18.21 2.56 -3.39
C SER A 436 -17.49 3.85 -3.81
N THR A 437 -17.71 4.97 -3.10
CA THR A 437 -17.02 6.24 -3.34
C THR A 437 -15.49 6.11 -3.15
N TYR A 438 -15.09 5.37 -2.10
CA TYR A 438 -13.69 5.04 -1.85
C TYR A 438 -13.08 4.22 -2.99
N ASN A 439 -13.77 3.17 -3.45
CA ASN A 439 -13.28 2.33 -4.54
C ASN A 439 -13.21 3.06 -5.90
N HIS A 440 -14.15 3.96 -6.20
CA HIS A 440 -14.19 4.73 -7.45
C HIS A 440 -13.03 5.74 -7.54
N THR A 441 -12.76 6.44 -6.42
CA THR A 441 -11.62 7.36 -6.32
C THR A 441 -10.27 6.63 -6.45
N LYS A 442 -10.19 5.35 -6.04
CA LYS A 442 -9.00 4.51 -6.21
C LYS A 442 -8.78 4.08 -7.66
N MET A 443 -9.84 3.71 -8.38
CA MET A 443 -9.77 3.39 -9.82
C MET A 443 -9.35 4.62 -10.64
N ALA A 444 -9.87 5.81 -10.31
CA ALA A 444 -9.48 7.06 -10.98
C ALA A 444 -7.98 7.39 -10.84
N ASN A 445 -7.39 7.17 -9.66
CA ASN A 445 -5.96 7.40 -9.43
C ASN A 445 -5.07 6.40 -10.19
N LEU A 446 -5.51 5.14 -10.33
CA LEU A 446 -4.81 4.12 -11.12
C LEU A 446 -4.85 4.48 -12.61
N MET A 447 -6.01 4.86 -13.14
CA MET A 447 -6.17 5.28 -14.53
C MET A 447 -5.36 6.54 -14.85
N PHE A 448 -5.35 7.53 -13.96
CA PHE A 448 -4.48 8.70 -14.08
C PHE A 448 -2.99 8.32 -14.14
N THR A 449 -2.57 7.36 -13.33
CA THR A 449 -1.17 6.91 -13.28
C THR A 449 -0.78 6.15 -14.55
N ILE A 450 -1.67 5.30 -15.08
CA ILE A 450 -1.47 4.59 -16.35
C ILE A 450 -1.42 5.58 -17.52
N GLU A 451 -2.33 6.55 -17.55
CA GLU A 451 -2.38 7.59 -18.58
C GLU A 451 -1.16 8.51 -18.53
N LEU A 452 -0.74 8.92 -17.34
CA LEU A 452 0.47 9.71 -17.16
C LEU A 452 1.73 8.92 -17.56
N ALA A 453 1.81 7.64 -17.24
CA ALA A 453 2.92 6.77 -17.65
C ALA A 453 2.96 6.57 -19.17
N LYS A 454 1.81 6.50 -19.85
CA LYS A 454 1.75 6.49 -21.32
C LYS A 454 2.29 7.79 -21.90
N ARG A 455 1.81 8.94 -21.42
CA ARG A 455 2.25 10.26 -21.90
C ARG A 455 3.74 10.52 -21.66
N LEU A 456 4.28 10.10 -20.52
CA LEU A 456 5.71 10.26 -20.23
C LEU A 456 6.59 9.36 -21.12
N LYS A 457 6.09 8.18 -21.51
CA LYS A 457 6.77 7.27 -22.43
C LYS A 457 6.79 7.81 -23.86
N ASP A 458 5.75 8.52 -24.27
CA ASP A 458 5.66 9.17 -25.57
C ASP A 458 6.52 10.46 -25.64
N ASP A 459 6.80 11.08 -24.49
CA ASP A 459 7.73 12.22 -24.33
C ASP A 459 9.20 11.81 -24.15
N GLY A 460 9.52 10.51 -24.23
CA GLY A 460 10.89 9.98 -24.19
C GLY A 460 11.62 10.13 -22.84
N ARG A 461 10.90 10.21 -21.71
CA ARG A 461 11.48 10.32 -20.36
C ARG A 461 11.22 9.12 -19.46
#